data_AF-A0A7X6WDK0-F1
#
_entry.id   AF-A0A7X6WDK0-F1
#
_cell.length_a   1.000
_cell.length_b   1.000
_cell.length_c   1.000
_cell.angle_alpha   90.00
_cell.angle_beta   90.00
_cell.angle_gamma   90.00
#
_symmetry.space_group_name_H-M   'P 1'
#
loop_
_entity.id
_entity.type
_entity.pdbx_description
1 polymer ?
#
loop_
_entity_poly.entity_id
_entity_poly.type
_entity_poly.pdbx_seq_one_letter_code
_entity_poly.pdbx_strand_id
1 'polypeptide(L)' 'NNIGLEVGLNIAEMNRCISSGAYDEEMYEAKRMASVFEIESVPTFVIDDKKNVTNLKPYKEFIKDFED' A
#
# COMPACT_ATOMS: atom_id res chain seq x y z
N ASN A 1 -1.54 15.84 11.63
CA ASN A 1 -2.93 15.43 11.93
C ASN A 1 -3.99 16.05 11.03
N ASN A 2 -3.69 17.12 10.29
CA ASN A 2 -4.68 17.73 9.37
C ASN A 2 -5.18 16.77 8.29
N ILE A 3 -4.30 15.93 7.73
CA ILE A 3 -4.67 14.89 6.76
C ILE A 3 -5.76 13.96 7.31
N GLY A 4 -5.59 13.46 8.54
CA GLY A 4 -6.57 12.58 9.18
C GLY A 4 -7.93 13.26 9.37
N LEU A 5 -7.92 14.54 9.75
CA LEU A 5 -9.16 15.32 9.92
C LEU A 5 -9.88 15.54 8.59
N GLU A 6 -9.12 15.89 7.54
CA GLU A 6 -9.64 16.12 6.19
C GLU A 6 -10.30 14.88 5.59
N VAL A 7 -9.82 13.69 5.93
CA VAL A 7 -10.43 12.42 5.50
C VAL A 7 -11.50 11.90 6.49
N GLY A 8 -11.86 12.68 7.50
CA GLY A 8 -12.96 12.37 8.44
C GLY A 8 -12.60 11.48 9.62
N LEU A 9 -11.31 11.27 9.93
CA LEU A 9 -10.88 10.47 11.08
C LEU A 9 -11.04 11.22 12.40
N ASN A 10 -11.32 10.46 13.46
CA ASN A 10 -11.22 10.95 14.83
C ASN A 10 -9.73 11.13 15.21
N ILE A 11 -9.31 12.37 15.42
CA ILE A 11 -7.90 12.70 15.69
C ILE A 11 -7.40 12.12 17.02
N ALA A 12 -8.23 12.10 18.06
CA ALA A 12 -7.82 11.57 19.36
C ALA A 12 -7.56 10.06 19.29
N GLU A 13 -8.46 9.34 18.61
CA GLU A 13 -8.31 7.90 18.38
C GLU A 13 -7.13 7.59 17.47
N MET A 14 -6.97 8.32 16.36
CA MET A 14 -5.85 8.16 15.43
C MET A 14 -4.50 8.31 16.16
N ASN A 15 -4.35 9.36 16.96
CA ASN A 15 -3.13 9.57 17.74
C ASN A 15 -2.90 8.45 18.75
N ARG A 16 -3.95 7.98 19.42
CA ARG A 16 -3.85 6.84 20.35
C ARG A 16 -3.31 5.61 19.62
N CYS A 17 -3.87 5.27 18.46
CA CYS A 17 -3.44 4.11 17.67
C CYS A 17 -1.99 4.24 17.19
N ILE A 18 -1.57 5.44 16.78
CA ILE A 18 -0.17 5.71 16.40
C ILE A 18 0.75 5.52 17.61
N SER A 19 0.42 6.13 18.75
CA SER A 19 1.26 6.07 19.95
C SER A 19 1.33 4.68 20.57
N SER A 20 0.29 3.87 20.43
CA SER A 20 0.26 2.51 20.95
C SER A 20 0.88 1.48 20.02
N GLY A 21 1.33 1.86 18.82
CA GLY A 21 1.81 0.91 17.81
C GLY A 21 0.70 -0.05 17.33
N ALA A 22 -0.56 0.42 17.32
CA ALA A 22 -1.72 -0.44 17.07
C ALA A 22 -1.72 -1.12 15.69
N TYR A 23 -0.88 -0.65 14.75
CA TYR A 23 -0.76 -1.17 13.39
C TYR A 23 0.66 -1.65 13.04
N ASP A 24 1.51 -1.86 14.05
CA ASP A 24 2.92 -2.24 13.85
C ASP A 24 3.04 -3.64 13.25
N GLU A 25 2.15 -4.57 13.64
CA GLU A 25 2.13 -5.94 13.12
C GLU A 25 1.71 -5.97 11.65
N GLU A 26 0.67 -5.23 11.28
CA GLU A 26 0.20 -5.08 9.90
C GLU A 26 1.27 -4.40 9.03
N MET A 27 2.00 -3.43 9.57
CA MET A 27 3.13 -2.79 8.88
C MET A 27 4.31 -3.76 8.69
N TYR A 28 4.59 -4.61 9.68
CA TYR A 28 5.60 -5.66 9.56
C TYR A 28 5.20 -6.72 8.52
N GLU A 29 3.94 -7.12 8.53
CA GLU A 29 3.38 -8.04 7.53
C GLU A 29 3.45 -7.48 6.13
N ALA A 30 3.03 -6.23 5.90
CA ALA A 30 3.11 -5.59 4.59
C ALA A 30 4.56 -5.58 4.06
N LYS A 31 5.55 -5.32 4.92
CA LYS A 31 6.98 -5.38 4.56
C LYS A 31 7.44 -6.80 4.24
N ARG A 32 7.02 -7.80 5.02
CA ARG A 32 7.29 -9.21 4.74
C ARG A 32 6.70 -9.62 3.39
N MET A 33 5.49 -9.16 3.09
CA MET A 33 4.82 -9.48 1.83
C MET A 33 5.52 -8.89 0.62
N ALA A 34 6.13 -7.71 0.75
CA ALA A 34 6.98 -7.16 -0.30
C ALA A 34 8.13 -8.11 -0.68
N SER A 35 8.72 -8.83 0.28
CA SER A 35 9.74 -9.85 0.00
C SER A 35 9.16 -11.11 -0.67
N VAL A 36 7.98 -11.57 -0.23
CA VAL A 36 7.32 -12.75 -0.81
C VAL A 36 6.94 -12.53 -2.27
N PHE A 37 6.47 -11.33 -2.60
CA PHE A 37 6.11 -10.94 -3.97
C PHE A 37 7.29 -10.35 -4.73
N GLU A 38 8.53 -10.43 -4.22
CA GLU A 38 9.73 -9.93 -4.91
C GLU A 38 9.58 -8.47 -5.39
N ILE A 39 8.98 -7.61 -4.58
CA ILE A 39 8.77 -6.20 -4.89
C ILE A 39 10.11 -5.44 -4.71
N GLU A 40 10.70 -5.01 -5.82
CA GLU A 40 11.97 -4.28 -5.83
C GLU A 40 11.82 -2.75 -5.85
N SER A 41 10.64 -2.23 -6.20
CA SER A 41 10.40 -0.78 -6.30
C SER A 41 8.95 -0.38 -6.00
N VAL A 42 8.72 0.90 -5.73
CA VAL A 42 7.39 1.46 -5.45
C VAL A 42 7.02 2.56 -6.45
N PRO A 43 5.73 2.69 -6.83
CA PRO A 43 4.65 1.76 -6.53
C PRO A 43 4.73 0.49 -7.40
N THR A 44 4.37 -0.66 -6.81
CA THR A 44 4.16 -1.94 -7.50
C THR A 44 2.75 -2.43 -7.18
N PHE A 45 2.04 -2.90 -8.21
CA PHE A 45 0.75 -3.58 -8.08
C PHE A 45 0.97 -5.07 -8.29
N VAL A 46 0.40 -5.89 -7.42
CA VAL A 46 0.37 -7.35 -7.55
C VAL A 46 -1.00 -7.74 -8.10
N ILE A 47 -1.04 -8.40 -9.24
CA ILE A 47 -2.27 -8.89 -9.89
C ILE A 47 -2.30 -10.41 -9.78
N ASP A 48 -3.42 -10.96 -9.30
CA ASP A 48 -3.69 -12.38 -9.11
C ASP A 48 -2.57 -13.16 -8.40
N ASP A 49 -1.88 -12.51 -7.45
CA ASP A 49 -0.74 -13.03 -6.69
C ASP A 49 0.43 -13.54 -7.57
N LYS A 50 0.48 -13.13 -8.84
CA LYS A 50 1.41 -13.70 -9.85
C LYS A 50 2.20 -12.65 -10.62
N LYS A 51 1.60 -11.49 -10.90
CA LYS A 51 2.17 -10.49 -11.80
C LYS A 51 2.43 -9.19 -11.06
N ASN A 52 3.69 -8.76 -11.09
CA ASN A 52 4.09 -7.45 -10.61
C ASN A 52 4.02 -6.43 -11.75
N VAL A 53 3.30 -5.34 -11.53
CA VAL A 53 3.15 -4.23 -12.47
C VAL A 53 3.72 -2.98 -11.85
N THR A 54 4.73 -2.41 -12.50
CA THR A 54 5.35 -1.15 -12.10
C THR A 54 4.91 0.00 -13.00
N ASN A 55 4.88 1.20 -12.45
CA ASN A 55 4.35 2.40 -13.13
C ASN A 55 5.32 3.06 -14.13
N LEU A 56 6.41 2.40 -14.52
CA LEU A 56 7.38 2.95 -15.47
C LEU A 56 6.90 2.92 -16.94
N LYS A 57 5.58 2.86 -17.17
CA LYS A 57 4.98 2.81 -18.50
C LYS A 57 3.79 3.77 -18.65
N PRO A 58 3.52 4.29 -19.86
CA PRO A 58 2.37 5.15 -20.12
C PRO A 58 1.04 4.53 -19.68
N TYR A 59 0.08 5.34 -19.23
CA TYR A 59 -1.23 4.86 -18.72
C TYR A 59 -1.95 3.88 -19.64
N LYS A 60 -1.88 4.09 -20.96
CA LYS A 60 -2.48 3.17 -21.96
C LYS A 60 -1.83 1.78 -21.98
N GLU A 61 -0.54 1.70 -21.65
CA GLU A 61 0.18 0.43 -21.52
C GLU A 61 0.01 -0.15 -20.12
N PHE A 62 -0.22 0.70 -19.11
CA PHE A 62 -0.57 0.29 -17.75
C PHE A 62 -1.89 -0.48 -17.69
N ILE A 63 -2.97 0.08 -18.23
CA ILE A 63 -4.32 -0.54 -18.15
C ILE A 63 -4.37 -1.94 -18.78
N LYS A 64 -3.61 -2.18 -19.86
CA LYS A 64 -3.53 -3.50 -20.50
C LYS A 64 -3.01 -4.60 -19.60
N ASP A 65 -2.31 -4.28 -18.51
CA ASP A 65 -1.86 -5.31 -17.57
C ASP A 65 -2.97 -5.84 -16.66
N PHE A 66 -4.12 -5.16 -16.64
CA PHE A 66 -5.31 -5.48 -15.84
C PHE A 66 -6.46 -6.03 -16.71
N GLU A 67 -6.23 -6.27 -18.00
CA GLU A 67 -7.18 -6.90 -18.92
C GLU A 67 -6.72 -8.37 -19.13
N ASP A 68 -7.66 -9.33 -18.98
CA ASP A 68 -7.43 -10.78 -19.14
C ASP A 68 -6.95 -11.18 -20.55
#